data_AF-A0A7X1PAJ8-F1
#
_entry.id   AF-A0A7X1PAJ8-F1
#
_cell.length_a   1.000
_cell.length_b   1.000
_cell.length_c   1.000
_cell.angle_alpha   90.00
_cell.angle_beta   90.00
_cell.angle_gamma   90.00
#
_symmetry.space_group_name_H-M   'P 1'
#
loop_
_entity.id
_entity.type
_entity.pdbx_description
1 polymer ?
#
loop_
_entity_poly.entity_id
_entity_poly.type
_entity_poly.pdbx_seq_one_letter_code
_entity_poly.pdbx_strand_id
1 'polypeptide(L)' 'MTTETEAITIVFPVDACRHHWLIEIANGPTSRGRCKRCGAERDFFNNAEDALRQREEPVAAS' A
#
# COMPACT_ATOMS: atom_id res chain seq x y z
N MET A 1 -32.91 -3.71 -30.00
CA MET A 1 -32.66 -4.21 -28.64
C MET A 1 -31.22 -3.90 -28.30
N THR A 2 -30.96 -2.75 -27.68
CA THR A 2 -29.61 -2.31 -27.30
C THR A 2 -29.29 -2.84 -25.92
N THR A 3 -28.37 -3.80 -25.83
CA THR A 3 -27.85 -4.32 -24.56
C THR A 3 -26.75 -3.37 -24.07
N GLU A 4 -27.05 -2.57 -23.04
CA GLU A 4 -26.02 -1.84 -22.29
C GLU A 4 -25.16 -2.85 -21.53
N THR A 5 -23.86 -2.85 -21.84
CA THR A 5 -22.87 -3.60 -21.07
C THR A 5 -22.35 -2.69 -19.98
N GLU A 6 -22.92 -2.81 -18.79
CA GLU A 6 -22.44 -2.11 -17.61
C GLU A 6 -21.21 -2.86 -17.05
N ALA A 7 -20.09 -2.15 -16.87
CA ALA A 7 -18.86 -2.72 -16.36
C ALA A 7 -18.94 -2.93 -14.84
N ILE A 8 -19.01 -4.20 -14.41
CA ILE A 8 -19.00 -4.56 -12.99
C ILE A 8 -17.63 -4.25 -12.39
N THR A 9 -17.59 -3.34 -11.42
CA THR A 9 -16.37 -2.98 -10.68
C THR A 9 -16.24 -3.90 -9.46
N ILE A 10 -15.23 -4.78 -9.44
CA ILE A 10 -14.97 -5.66 -8.29
C ILE A 10 -14.12 -4.91 -7.28
N VAL A 11 -14.74 -4.49 -6.17
CA VAL A 11 -14.06 -3.79 -5.07
C VAL A 11 -13.75 -4.79 -3.96
N PHE A 12 -12.48 -4.91 -3.57
CA PHE A 12 -12.10 -5.76 -2.44
C PHE A 12 -12.15 -4.95 -1.14
N PRO A 13 -12.85 -5.42 -0.08
CA PRO A 13 -12.82 -4.77 1.22
C PRO A 13 -11.36 -4.69 1.73
N VAL A 14 -10.97 -3.51 2.22
CA VAL A 14 -9.59 -3.20 2.60
C VAL A 14 -9.03 -4.14 3.67
N ASP A 15 -9.86 -4.56 4.63
CA ASP A 15 -9.45 -5.45 5.74
C ASP A 15 -9.17 -6.91 5.33
N ALA A 16 -9.62 -7.35 4.16
CA ALA A 16 -9.33 -8.69 3.63
C ALA A 16 -8.19 -8.69 2.60
N CYS A 17 -7.63 -7.53 2.27
CA CYS A 17 -6.70 -7.41 1.17
C CYS A 17 -5.30 -7.89 1.56
N ARG A 18 -4.89 -9.04 1.02
CA ARG A 18 -3.47 -9.41 0.93
C ARG A 18 -2.78 -8.48 -0.05
N HIS A 19 -2.19 -7.41 0.46
CA HIS A 19 -1.68 -6.33 -0.38
C HIS A 19 -0.54 -6.80 -1.29
N HIS A 20 -0.72 -6.58 -2.59
CA HIS A 20 0.34 -6.65 -3.58
C HIS A 20 0.80 -5.22 -3.87
N TRP A 21 1.92 -4.82 -3.25
CA TRP A 21 2.43 -3.46 -3.31
C TRP A 21 3.20 -3.22 -4.60
N LEU A 22 2.81 -2.18 -5.33
CA LEU A 22 3.62 -1.57 -6.38
C LEU A 22 4.35 -0.40 -5.73
N ILE A 23 5.66 -0.51 -5.60
CA ILE A 23 6.51 0.48 -4.94
C ILE A 23 7.25 1.29 -6.00
N GLU A 24 7.20 2.61 -5.88
CA GLU A 24 7.88 3.52 -6.79
C GLU A 24 9.40 3.36 -6.76
N ILE A 25 10.05 3.79 -7.85
CA ILE A 25 11.50 3.88 -7.92
C ILE A 25 12.00 4.78 -6.78
N ALA A 26 13.08 4.36 -6.14
CA ALA A 26 13.69 5.11 -5.05
C ALA A 26 14.10 6.52 -5.52
N ASN A 27 13.48 7.54 -4.91
CA ASN A 27 13.81 8.95 -5.08
C ASN A 27 14.19 9.62 -3.75
N GLY A 28 14.60 8.82 -2.76
CA GLY A 28 14.87 9.29 -1.40
C GLY A 28 14.94 8.14 -0.39
N PRO A 29 14.89 8.45 0.92
CA PRO A 29 14.96 7.45 1.99
C PRO A 29 13.72 6.54 2.02
N THR A 30 12.58 7.02 1.53
CA THR A 30 11.35 6.27 1.40
C THR A 30 10.82 6.30 -0.03
N SER A 31 10.05 5.28 -0.39
CA SER A 31 9.27 5.18 -1.63
C SER A 31 7.80 5.00 -1.31
N ARG A 32 6.93 5.61 -2.12
CA ARG A 32 5.49 5.40 -2.00
C ARG A 32 5.11 4.06 -2.62
N GLY A 33 4.27 3.32 -1.92
CA GLY A 33 3.69 2.06 -2.41
C GLY A 33 2.19 2.17 -2.52
N ARG A 34 1.62 1.72 -3.64
CA ARG A 34 0.17 1.56 -3.84
C ARG A 34 -0.19 0.10 -4.07
N CYS A 35 -1.23 -0.38 -3.42
CA CYS A 35 -1.72 -1.74 -3.64
C CYS A 35 -2.47 -1.84 -4.98
N LYS A 36 -2.05 -2.77 -5.85
CA LYS A 36 -2.70 -3.02 -7.15
C LYS A 36 -4.16 -3.48 -7.04
N ARG A 37 -4.55 -4.04 -5.88
CA ARG A 37 -5.87 -4.67 -5.67
C ARG A 37 -6.90 -3.72 -5.06
N CYS A 38 -6.55 -3.10 -3.93
CA CYS A 38 -7.48 -2.25 -3.19
C CYS A 38 -7.13 -0.75 -3.24
N GLY A 39 -6.00 -0.38 -3.84
CA GLY A 39 -5.58 1.02 -3.93
C GLY A 39 -5.01 1.62 -2.65
N ALA A 40 -4.91 0.87 -1.55
CA ALA A 40 -4.29 1.34 -0.32
C ALA A 40 -2.87 1.88 -0.58
N GLU A 41 -2.45 2.88 0.19
CA GLU A 41 -1.15 3.55 0.03
C GLU A 41 -0.35 3.46 1.34
N ARG A 42 0.98 3.27 1.21
CA ARG A 42 1.90 3.22 2.35
C ARG A 42 3.31 3.59 1.89
N ASP A 43 4.07 4.26 2.75
CA ASP A 43 5.48 4.55 2.48
C ASP A 43 6.37 3.40 2.98
N PHE A 44 7.42 3.09 2.22
CA PHE A 44 8.39 2.03 2.48
C PHE A 44 9.79 2.61 2.58
N PHE A 45 10.57 2.23 3.59
CA PHE A 45 11.99 2.57 3.64
C PHE A 45 12.77 1.82 2.58
N ASN A 46 13.71 2.52 1.95
CA ASN A 46 14.53 1.99 0.88
C ASN A 46 15.80 1.29 1.39
N ASN A 47 16.07 1.35 2.70
CA ASN A 47 17.18 0.66 3.34
C ASN A 47 16.75 -0.01 4.65
N ALA A 48 17.52 -1.02 5.06
CA ALA A 48 17.21 -1.83 6.23
C ALA A 48 17.45 -1.09 7.55
N GLU A 49 18.42 -0.18 7.61
CA GLU A 49 18.77 0.55 8.83
C GLU A 49 17.60 1.41 9.31
N ASP A 50 17.03 2.23 8.41
CA ASP A 50 15.89 3.08 8.73
C ASP A 50 14.63 2.26 9.05
N ALA A 51 14.44 1.13 8.35
CA ALA A 51 13.33 0.22 8.60
C ALA A 51 13.39 -0.44 9.98
N LEU A 52 14.60 -0.72 10.49
CA LEU A 52 14.81 -1.28 11.81
C LEU A 52 14.60 -0.21 12.90
N ARG A 53 15.18 0.98 12.71
CA ARG A 53 15.03 2.10 13.64
C ARG A 53 13.56 2.43 13.92
N GLN A 54 12.71 2.40 12.91
CA GLN A 54 11.28 2.67 13.07
C GLN A 54 10.55 1.64 13.96
N ARG A 55 11.04 0.39 14.04
CA ARG A 55 10.42 -0.67 14.85
C ARG A 55 10.81 -0.61 16.32
N GLU A 56 11.89 0.10 16.63
CA GLU A 56 12.49 0.18 17.96
C GLU A 56 11.97 1.38 18.76
N GLU A 57 11.23 2.29 18.12
CA GLU A 57 10.53 3.38 18.81
C GLU A 57 9.54 2.78 19.82
N PRO A 58 9.69 3.05 21.13
CA PRO A 58 8.69 2.63 22.09
C PRO A 58 7.38 3.29 21.69
N VAL A 59 6.32 2.50 21.52
CA VAL A 59 4.95 3.01 21.49
C VAL A 59 4.81 3.81 22.78
N ALA A 60 4.95 5.13 22.67
CA ALA A 60 4.78 6.02 23.80
C ALA A 60 3.40 5.70 24.35
N ALA A 61 3.38 5.15 25.57
CA ALA A 61 2.16 4.95 26.31
C ALA A 61 1.40 6.29 26.31
N SER A 62 0.22 6.29 25.72
CA SER A 62 -0.77 7.37 25.80
C SER A 62 -2.14 6.72 25.74
#